data_AF-A0A7Y2BRR5-F1
#
_entry.id   AF-A0A7Y2BRR5-F1
#
_cell.length_a   1.000
_cell.length_b   1.000
_cell.length_c   1.000
_cell.angle_alpha   90.00
_cell.angle_beta   90.00
_cell.angle_gamma   90.00
#
_symmetry.space_group_name_H-M   'P 1'
#
loop_
_entity.id
_entity.type
_entity.pdbx_description
1 polymer ?
#
loop_
_entity_poly.entity_id
_entity_poly.type
_entity_poly.pdbx_seq_one_letter_code
_entity_poly.pdbx_strand_id
1 'polypeptide(L)'
;MAHCFVGLPKTQAGKISKTSLYRKKANGEMETFRHVLWGDWLELAPEDPLDPTPDGWVKIIWKPNSDNPETAYLKEAHKADSRPLEIIFVDVGQGDGAVMITPEPDDSEAVLVIDAGKHDHMLEFLHARFHTVRDDFQFTAAVITHPDEDHYGGFRDIFEAPRIGFDTVYQSGLVERPAGDKFAKLGGLTTDPATGILYIQTLATKRDDIEADFSDDTVFGQTRFPPVMFAALNNAKVKDFAMLS
;
A
#
# COMPACT_ATOMS: atom_id res chain seq x y z
N MET A 1 -7.02 -16.24 13.63
CA MET A 1 -8.49 -16.45 13.51
C MET A 1 -8.76 -17.11 12.17
N ALA A 2 -9.87 -17.84 12.03
CA ALA A 2 -10.20 -18.44 10.74
C ALA A 2 -10.62 -17.34 9.75
N HIS A 3 -10.18 -17.44 8.50
CA HIS A 3 -10.39 -16.40 7.50
C HIS A 3 -10.58 -16.99 6.11
N CYS A 4 -11.02 -16.16 5.18
CA CYS A 4 -11.01 -16.45 3.76
C CYS A 4 -10.74 -15.19 2.94
N PHE A 5 -10.55 -15.35 1.64
CA PHE A 5 -10.40 -14.25 0.70
C PHE A 5 -11.63 -14.11 -0.20
N VAL A 6 -11.85 -12.92 -0.72
CA VAL A 6 -12.85 -12.70 -1.77
C VAL A 6 -12.32 -13.23 -3.10
N GLY A 7 -13.07 -14.14 -3.72
CA GLY A 7 -12.81 -14.66 -5.06
C GLY A 7 -13.45 -13.82 -6.19
N LEU A 8 -13.08 -14.16 -7.44
CA LEU A 8 -13.64 -13.62 -8.67
C LEU A 8 -14.41 -14.69 -9.45
N PRO A 9 -15.65 -15.02 -9.04
CA PRO A 9 -16.44 -15.99 -9.78
C PRO A 9 -16.84 -15.46 -11.15
N LYS A 10 -16.92 -16.37 -12.11
CA LYS A 10 -17.44 -16.08 -13.45
C LYS A 10 -18.93 -16.41 -13.51
N THR A 11 -19.68 -15.52 -14.13
CA THR A 11 -21.06 -15.80 -14.58
C THR A 11 -21.09 -16.95 -15.59
N GLN A 12 -22.28 -17.49 -15.86
CA GLN A 12 -22.46 -18.51 -16.91
C GLN A 12 -21.97 -18.06 -18.29
N ALA A 13 -22.02 -16.74 -18.56
CA ALA A 13 -21.50 -16.14 -19.79
C ALA A 13 -19.98 -15.89 -19.76
N GLY A 14 -19.26 -16.39 -18.75
CA GLY A 14 -17.80 -16.25 -18.60
C GLY A 14 -17.34 -14.88 -18.11
N LYS A 15 -18.24 -13.92 -17.89
CA LYS A 15 -17.90 -12.58 -17.37
C LYS A 15 -17.62 -12.62 -15.87
N ILE A 16 -16.66 -11.84 -15.41
CA ILE A 16 -16.40 -11.63 -13.98
C ILE A 16 -17.65 -11.06 -13.31
N SER A 17 -18.05 -11.66 -12.19
CA SER A 17 -19.16 -11.20 -11.36
C SER A 17 -18.64 -10.30 -10.25
N LYS A 18 -19.33 -9.18 -9.97
CA LYS A 18 -19.03 -8.38 -8.79
C LYS A 18 -19.33 -9.17 -7.52
N THR A 19 -18.46 -9.03 -6.52
CA THR A 19 -18.69 -9.62 -5.20
C THR A 19 -19.22 -8.57 -4.23
N SER A 20 -20.19 -9.00 -3.41
CA SER A 20 -20.81 -8.16 -2.40
C SER A 20 -20.97 -8.93 -1.09
N LEU A 21 -21.04 -8.18 0.00
CA LEU A 21 -21.47 -8.63 1.31
C LEU A 21 -22.96 -8.35 1.51
N TYR A 22 -23.59 -9.22 2.29
CA TYR A 22 -25.02 -9.23 2.51
C TYR A 22 -25.37 -9.20 4.01
N ARG A 23 -26.50 -8.57 4.35
CA ARG A 23 -27.13 -8.67 5.66
C ARG A 23 -28.35 -9.56 5.57
N LYS A 24 -28.56 -10.40 6.58
CA LYS A 24 -29.76 -11.23 6.74
C LYS A 24 -30.85 -10.40 7.42
N LYS A 25 -31.97 -10.18 6.73
CA LYS A 25 -33.15 -9.51 7.30
C LYS A 25 -33.88 -10.44 8.27
N ALA A 26 -34.77 -9.88 9.09
CA ALA A 26 -35.59 -10.65 10.04
C ALA A 26 -36.50 -11.70 9.35
N ASN A 27 -36.88 -11.47 8.09
CA ASN A 27 -37.64 -12.42 7.28
C ASN A 27 -36.74 -13.50 6.60
N GLY A 28 -35.43 -13.49 6.86
CA GLY A 28 -34.45 -14.40 6.29
C GLY A 28 -33.90 -13.99 4.91
N GLU A 29 -34.40 -12.92 4.29
CA GLU A 29 -33.90 -12.45 3.01
C GLU A 29 -32.51 -11.83 3.13
N MET A 30 -31.70 -11.98 2.07
CA MET A 30 -30.35 -11.42 2.00
C MET A 30 -30.35 -10.09 1.24
N GLU A 31 -29.88 -9.03 1.89
CA GLU A 31 -29.77 -7.70 1.33
C GLU A 31 -28.32 -7.31 1.09
N THR A 32 -27.99 -6.96 -0.15
CA THR A 32 -26.68 -6.40 -0.49
C THR A 32 -26.47 -5.12 0.29
N PHE A 33 -25.35 -5.00 1.02
CA PHE A 33 -25.03 -3.75 1.71
C PHE A 33 -23.66 -3.16 1.34
N ARG A 34 -22.73 -3.95 0.80
CA ARG A 34 -21.39 -3.46 0.45
C ARG A 34 -20.77 -4.27 -0.68
N HIS A 35 -20.02 -3.59 -1.55
CA HIS A 35 -19.13 -4.24 -2.51
C HIS A 35 -17.74 -4.44 -1.88
N VAL A 36 -17.12 -5.56 -2.20
CA VAL A 36 -15.77 -5.95 -1.76
C VAL A 36 -14.90 -6.20 -2.98
N LEU A 37 -13.59 -6.01 -2.82
CA LEU A 37 -12.63 -6.21 -3.89
C LEU A 37 -12.14 -7.66 -3.90
N TRP A 38 -11.60 -8.08 -5.04
CA TRP A 38 -10.92 -9.37 -5.13
C TRP A 38 -9.74 -9.42 -4.17
N GLY A 39 -9.59 -10.53 -3.44
CA GLY A 39 -8.52 -10.72 -2.47
C GLY A 39 -8.74 -10.04 -1.12
N ASP A 40 -9.86 -9.35 -0.90
CA ASP A 40 -10.24 -8.86 0.44
C ASP A 40 -10.16 -9.99 1.47
N TRP A 41 -9.38 -9.77 2.51
CA TRP A 41 -9.32 -10.65 3.68
C TRP A 41 -10.59 -10.48 4.51
N LEU A 42 -11.27 -11.58 4.81
CA LEU A 42 -12.51 -11.60 5.57
C LEU A 42 -12.39 -12.59 6.73
N GLU A 43 -12.69 -12.12 7.95
CA GLU A 43 -12.72 -12.96 9.14
C GLU A 43 -13.97 -13.84 9.14
N LEU A 44 -13.80 -15.15 9.29
CA LEU A 44 -14.93 -16.07 9.42
C LEU A 44 -15.57 -15.90 10.80
N ALA A 45 -16.89 -15.75 10.82
CA ALA A 45 -17.64 -15.75 12.06
C ALA A 45 -17.68 -17.17 12.65
N PRO A 46 -17.66 -17.33 13.99
CA PRO A 46 -17.91 -18.63 14.60
C PRO A 46 -19.34 -19.09 14.28
N GLU A 47 -19.50 -20.42 14.14
CA GLU A 47 -20.81 -21.02 13.98
C GLU A 47 -21.66 -20.82 15.25
N ASP A 48 -22.91 -20.39 15.06
CA ASP A 48 -23.89 -20.21 16.13
C ASP A 48 -25.06 -21.17 15.89
N PRO A 49 -25.28 -22.18 16.76
CA PRO A 49 -26.41 -23.10 16.63
C PRO A 49 -27.78 -22.41 16.63
N LEU A 50 -27.90 -21.20 17.18
CA LEU A 50 -29.14 -20.42 17.23
C LEU A 50 -29.34 -19.51 16.01
N ASP A 51 -28.27 -19.22 15.26
CA ASP A 51 -28.31 -18.48 13.99
C ASP A 51 -27.39 -19.16 12.96
N PRO A 52 -27.82 -20.34 12.45
CA PRO A 52 -27.02 -21.14 11.54
C PRO A 52 -26.78 -20.38 10.23
N THR A 53 -25.57 -20.55 9.68
CA THR A 53 -25.20 -20.05 8.37
C THR A 53 -26.09 -20.69 7.30
N PRO A 54 -26.80 -19.91 6.47
CA PRO A 54 -27.65 -20.49 5.42
C PRO A 54 -26.84 -21.22 4.34
N ASP A 55 -27.41 -22.25 3.73
CA ASP A 55 -26.76 -23.02 2.67
C ASP A 55 -26.27 -22.14 1.50
N GLY A 56 -25.03 -22.34 1.08
CA GLY A 56 -24.40 -21.57 0.01
C GLY A 56 -23.88 -20.19 0.44
N TRP A 57 -23.84 -19.92 1.75
CA TRP A 57 -23.29 -18.70 2.34
C TRP A 57 -22.16 -19.01 3.32
N VAL A 58 -21.30 -18.01 3.48
CA VAL A 58 -20.24 -17.93 4.47
C VAL A 58 -20.60 -16.78 5.41
N LYS A 59 -20.62 -17.04 6.72
CA LYS A 59 -20.81 -16.01 7.74
C LYS A 59 -19.46 -15.39 8.09
N ILE A 60 -19.37 -14.07 8.05
CA ILE A 60 -18.14 -13.31 8.31
C ILE A 60 -18.38 -12.19 9.33
N ILE A 61 -17.31 -11.75 9.97
CA ILE A 61 -17.28 -10.52 10.77
C ILE A 61 -16.68 -9.40 9.92
N TRP A 62 -17.51 -8.42 9.59
CA TRP A 62 -17.10 -7.22 8.86
C TRP A 62 -16.54 -6.19 9.84
N LYS A 63 -15.35 -5.66 9.53
CA LYS A 63 -14.60 -4.73 10.39
C LYS A 63 -14.40 -5.24 11.83
N PRO A 64 -13.76 -6.41 11.99
CA PRO A 64 -13.62 -7.06 13.30
C PRO A 64 -12.93 -6.18 14.35
N ASN A 65 -12.03 -5.28 13.92
CA ASN A 65 -11.27 -4.39 14.81
C ASN A 65 -11.87 -2.97 14.92
N SER A 66 -13.10 -2.74 14.46
CA SER A 66 -13.78 -1.45 14.61
C SER A 66 -14.64 -1.40 15.88
N ASP A 67 -15.07 -0.20 16.27
CA ASP A 67 -16.00 -0.02 17.41
C ASP A 67 -17.36 -0.70 17.19
N ASN A 68 -17.70 -1.05 15.95
CA ASN A 68 -18.98 -1.66 15.58
C ASN A 68 -18.76 -2.80 14.57
N PRO A 69 -18.25 -3.97 15.00
CA PRO A 69 -18.13 -5.12 14.12
C PRO A 69 -19.52 -5.62 13.73
N GLU A 70 -19.71 -5.95 12.45
CA GLU A 70 -21.01 -6.35 11.91
C GLU A 70 -20.96 -7.79 11.39
N THR A 71 -21.95 -8.61 11.73
CA THR A 71 -22.14 -9.90 11.04
C THR A 71 -22.61 -9.66 9.62
N ALA A 72 -21.93 -10.28 8.66
CA ALA A 72 -22.27 -10.22 7.25
C ALA A 72 -22.14 -11.60 6.60
N TYR A 73 -22.64 -11.69 5.37
CA TYR A 73 -22.66 -12.93 4.62
C TYR A 73 -22.03 -12.74 3.24
N LEU A 74 -21.19 -13.69 2.85
CA LEU A 74 -20.61 -13.82 1.52
C LEU A 74 -21.20 -15.08 0.87
N LYS A 75 -21.39 -15.08 -0.45
CA LYS A 75 -21.77 -16.32 -1.16
C LYS A 75 -20.58 -17.28 -1.17
N GLU A 76 -20.80 -18.57 -0.87
CA GLU A 76 -19.73 -19.59 -0.89
C GLU A 76 -18.98 -19.61 -2.22
N ALA A 77 -19.70 -19.48 -3.34
CA ALA A 77 -19.08 -19.44 -4.67
C ALA A 77 -18.20 -18.21 -4.94
N HIS A 78 -18.26 -17.19 -4.08
CA HIS A 78 -17.43 -15.98 -4.13
C HIS A 78 -16.28 -16.04 -3.12
N LYS A 79 -16.11 -17.15 -2.39
CA LYS A 79 -14.97 -17.39 -1.49
C LYS A 79 -13.77 -17.89 -2.28
N ALA A 80 -12.58 -17.49 -1.85
CA ALA A 80 -11.31 -18.06 -2.24
C ALA A 80 -10.55 -18.49 -0.98
N ASP A 81 -9.90 -19.64 -1.05
CA ASP A 81 -9.14 -20.21 0.07
C ASP A 81 -7.65 -19.78 0.06
N SER A 82 -7.21 -19.11 -1.01
CA SER A 82 -5.83 -18.65 -1.18
C SER A 82 -5.77 -17.17 -1.55
N ARG A 83 -4.75 -16.46 -1.04
CA ARG A 83 -4.48 -15.07 -1.40
C ARG A 83 -4.12 -14.97 -2.89
N PRO A 84 -4.82 -14.15 -3.70
CA PRO A 84 -4.37 -13.85 -5.05
C PRO A 84 -3.24 -12.82 -5.05
N LEU A 85 -2.46 -12.78 -6.13
CA LEU A 85 -1.62 -11.61 -6.41
C LEU A 85 -2.54 -10.44 -6.78
N GLU A 86 -2.57 -9.42 -5.94
CA GLU A 86 -3.33 -8.19 -6.18
C GLU A 86 -2.38 -7.07 -6.61
N ILE A 87 -2.76 -6.35 -7.65
CA ILE A 87 -2.17 -5.07 -8.02
C ILE A 87 -3.32 -4.08 -8.16
N ILE A 88 -3.35 -3.10 -7.27
CA ILE A 88 -4.40 -2.09 -7.21
C ILE A 88 -3.80 -0.77 -7.67
N PHE A 89 -4.16 -0.33 -8.86
CA PHE A 89 -3.84 1.02 -9.34
C PHE A 89 -4.80 2.01 -8.71
N VAL A 90 -4.24 2.96 -7.97
CA VAL A 90 -4.99 3.96 -7.21
C VAL A 90 -5.10 5.22 -8.06
N ASP A 91 -6.28 5.83 -8.09
CA ASP A 91 -6.44 7.16 -8.67
C ASP A 91 -5.84 8.21 -7.73
N VAL A 92 -4.55 8.45 -7.92
CA VAL A 92 -3.77 9.42 -7.14
C VAL A 92 -3.84 10.85 -7.69
N GLY A 93 -4.70 11.10 -8.67
CA GLY A 93 -4.81 12.37 -9.38
C GLY A 93 -3.71 12.57 -10.42
N GLN A 94 -2.50 12.94 -9.99
CA GLN A 94 -1.36 13.17 -10.89
C GLN A 94 -0.25 12.13 -10.63
N GLY A 95 0.29 11.57 -11.71
CA GLY A 95 1.33 10.55 -11.73
C GLY A 95 0.79 9.15 -11.41
N ASP A 96 1.63 8.30 -10.83
CA ASP A 96 1.33 6.89 -10.60
C ASP A 96 1.24 6.55 -9.10
N GLY A 97 0.48 5.50 -8.80
CA GLY A 97 0.36 4.94 -7.46
C GLY A 97 -0.30 3.58 -7.51
N ALA A 98 0.35 2.58 -6.92
CA ALA A 98 -0.15 1.23 -6.85
C ALA A 98 0.14 0.56 -5.50
N VAL A 99 -0.75 -0.34 -5.12
CA VAL A 99 -0.52 -1.26 -4.00
C VAL A 99 -0.43 -2.69 -4.56
N MET A 100 0.64 -3.39 -4.22
CA MET A 100 0.81 -4.79 -4.57
C MET A 100 0.73 -5.65 -3.31
N ILE A 101 -0.04 -6.74 -3.39
CA ILE A 101 -0.16 -7.73 -2.33
C ILE A 101 0.18 -9.09 -2.92
N THR A 102 1.21 -9.72 -2.38
CA THR A 102 1.74 -10.99 -2.89
C THR A 102 0.86 -12.18 -2.48
N PRO A 103 0.90 -13.30 -3.21
CA PRO A 103 -0.07 -14.40 -3.08
C PRO A 103 0.28 -15.41 -1.97
N GLU A 104 1.09 -15.05 -0.98
CA GLU A 104 1.46 -15.98 0.09
C GLU A 104 0.20 -16.44 0.84
N PRO A 105 0.11 -17.73 1.18
CA PRO A 105 -1.12 -18.34 1.67
C PRO A 105 -1.43 -18.05 3.15
N ASP A 106 -0.58 -17.29 3.85
CA ASP A 106 -0.65 -17.05 5.29
C ASP A 106 -0.32 -15.60 5.66
N ASP A 107 -0.10 -15.33 6.95
CA ASP A 107 0.20 -14.00 7.50
C ASP A 107 1.56 -13.43 7.04
N SER A 108 2.31 -14.12 6.17
CA SER A 108 3.55 -13.65 5.55
C SER A 108 3.35 -12.82 4.28
N GLU A 109 2.11 -12.48 3.92
CA GLU A 109 1.80 -11.60 2.79
C GLU A 109 2.68 -10.33 2.79
N ALA A 110 3.34 -10.06 1.68
CA ALA A 110 4.06 -8.82 1.48
C ALA A 110 3.13 -7.79 0.85
N VAL A 111 3.00 -6.64 1.52
CA VAL A 111 2.26 -5.50 0.98
C VAL A 111 3.24 -4.40 0.64
N LEU A 112 3.26 -4.00 -0.63
CA LEU A 112 4.14 -2.97 -1.17
C LEU A 112 3.31 -1.77 -1.64
N VAL A 113 3.79 -0.58 -1.35
CA VAL A 113 3.27 0.68 -1.90
C VAL A 113 4.27 1.18 -2.95
N ILE A 114 3.85 1.26 -4.20
CA ILE A 114 4.69 1.63 -5.34
C ILE A 114 4.18 2.96 -5.88
N ASP A 115 4.98 4.01 -5.70
CA ASP A 115 4.58 5.41 -5.88
C ASP A 115 3.32 5.78 -5.06
N ALA A 116 3.07 7.07 -4.92
CA ALA A 116 1.99 7.59 -4.08
C ALA A 116 1.29 8.80 -4.70
N GLY A 117 1.57 9.11 -5.97
CA GLY A 117 1.11 10.34 -6.60
C GLY A 117 1.72 11.59 -5.97
N LYS A 118 1.07 12.72 -6.24
CA LYS A 118 1.45 14.04 -5.71
C LYS A 118 0.86 14.39 -4.33
N HIS A 119 -0.30 13.83 -4.00
CA HIS A 119 -1.16 14.26 -2.89
C HIS A 119 -1.56 13.09 -1.97
N ASP A 120 -2.53 13.29 -1.08
CA ASP A 120 -2.93 12.38 0.01
C ASP A 120 -3.84 11.21 -0.41
N HIS A 121 -4.26 11.12 -1.68
CA HIS A 121 -5.17 10.08 -2.17
C HIS A 121 -4.68 8.65 -1.89
N MET A 122 -3.36 8.40 -1.98
CA MET A 122 -2.80 7.09 -1.62
C MET A 122 -2.98 6.81 -0.12
N LEU A 123 -2.72 7.80 0.75
CA LEU A 123 -2.94 7.66 2.18
C LEU A 123 -4.42 7.39 2.50
N GLU A 124 -5.34 8.10 1.87
CA GLU A 124 -6.78 7.87 2.02
C GLU A 124 -7.17 6.44 1.61
N PHE A 125 -6.62 5.95 0.49
CA PHE A 125 -6.82 4.59 0.04
C PHE A 125 -6.28 3.56 1.05
N LEU A 126 -5.03 3.71 1.51
CA LEU A 126 -4.41 2.81 2.47
C LEU A 126 -5.21 2.76 3.77
N HIS A 127 -5.65 3.92 4.29
CA HIS A 127 -6.54 3.97 5.43
C HIS A 127 -7.84 3.24 5.15
N ALA A 128 -8.58 3.59 4.10
CA ALA A 128 -9.87 2.99 3.78
C ALA A 128 -9.78 1.46 3.60
N ARG A 129 -8.72 0.98 2.94
CA ARG A 129 -8.47 -0.43 2.63
C ARG A 129 -8.16 -1.24 3.86
N PHE A 130 -7.31 -0.72 4.74
CA PHE A 130 -6.66 -1.56 5.74
C PHE A 130 -7.08 -1.26 7.19
N HIS A 131 -7.53 -0.04 7.54
CA HIS A 131 -7.79 0.36 8.94
C HIS A 131 -8.76 -0.53 9.73
N THR A 132 -9.64 -1.26 9.04
CA THR A 132 -10.64 -2.13 9.69
C THR A 132 -10.12 -3.51 10.05
N VAL A 133 -8.92 -3.86 9.56
CA VAL A 133 -8.31 -5.18 9.68
C VAL A 133 -7.09 -5.14 10.59
N ARG A 134 -6.32 -4.05 10.62
CA ARG A 134 -5.20 -3.89 11.57
C ARG A 134 -5.12 -2.43 12.04
N ASP A 135 -4.70 -2.24 13.28
CA ASP A 135 -4.54 -0.90 13.87
C ASP A 135 -3.23 -0.22 13.44
N ASP A 136 -2.19 -1.02 13.21
CA ASP A 136 -0.87 -0.61 12.77
C ASP A 136 -0.48 -1.41 11.52
N PHE A 137 0.03 -0.72 10.49
CA PHE A 137 0.51 -1.34 9.26
C PHE A 137 2.01 -1.26 9.15
N GLN A 138 2.64 -2.43 9.08
CA GLN A 138 4.03 -2.55 8.64
C GLN A 138 4.01 -3.10 7.22
N PHE A 139 4.20 -2.23 6.24
CA PHE A 139 4.36 -2.61 4.84
C PHE A 139 5.76 -3.17 4.62
N THR A 140 5.89 -4.11 3.69
CA THR A 140 7.19 -4.68 3.33
C THR A 140 8.05 -3.64 2.62
N ALA A 141 7.46 -2.83 1.73
CA ALA A 141 8.21 -1.80 1.04
C ALA A 141 7.38 -0.59 0.65
N ALA A 142 8.00 0.59 0.72
CA ALA A 142 7.67 1.73 -0.12
C ALA A 142 8.64 1.73 -1.29
N VAL A 143 8.16 1.89 -2.51
CA VAL A 143 8.99 1.93 -3.71
C VAL A 143 8.75 3.25 -4.41
N ILE A 144 9.78 4.07 -4.50
CA ILE A 144 9.79 5.33 -5.25
C ILE A 144 10.52 5.06 -6.57
N THR A 145 9.77 5.03 -7.67
CA THR A 145 10.30 4.58 -8.96
C THR A 145 11.28 5.58 -9.57
N HIS A 146 11.02 6.88 -9.44
CA HIS A 146 11.88 7.97 -9.96
C HIS A 146 11.61 9.31 -9.23
N PRO A 147 12.46 10.34 -9.40
CA PRO A 147 12.42 11.55 -8.58
C PRO A 147 11.45 12.63 -9.10
N ASP A 148 10.38 12.25 -9.81
CA ASP A 148 9.35 13.22 -10.21
C ASP A 148 8.30 13.33 -9.09
N GLU A 149 7.92 14.57 -8.74
CA GLU A 149 7.08 14.88 -7.56
C GLU A 149 5.71 14.18 -7.61
N ASP A 150 5.16 13.98 -8.81
CA ASP A 150 3.91 13.28 -9.00
C ASP A 150 3.99 11.77 -8.82
N HIS A 151 5.16 11.22 -8.46
CA HIS A 151 5.30 9.81 -8.08
C HIS A 151 5.56 9.64 -6.58
N TYR A 152 6.34 10.53 -5.96
CA TYR A 152 6.70 10.38 -4.54
C TYR A 152 5.99 11.35 -3.59
N GLY A 153 5.36 12.41 -4.08
CA GLY A 153 4.86 13.51 -3.26
C GLY A 153 3.92 13.05 -2.14
N GLY A 154 3.01 12.13 -2.46
CA GLY A 154 2.04 11.55 -1.52
C GLY A 154 2.67 10.71 -0.40
N PHE A 155 3.91 10.25 -0.55
CA PHE A 155 4.59 9.50 0.51
C PHE A 155 4.87 10.33 1.75
N ARG A 156 4.95 11.66 1.64
CA ARG A 156 5.18 12.51 2.82
C ARG A 156 4.13 12.26 3.89
N ASP A 157 2.86 12.38 3.53
CA ASP A 157 1.76 12.22 4.48
C ASP A 157 1.67 10.77 4.99
N ILE A 158 2.05 9.80 4.14
CA ILE A 158 2.13 8.38 4.52
C ILE A 158 3.23 8.15 5.56
N PHE A 159 4.41 8.75 5.39
CA PHE A 159 5.51 8.62 6.35
C PHE A 159 5.24 9.40 7.65
N GLU A 160 4.51 10.51 7.60
CA GLU A 160 4.09 11.26 8.79
C GLU A 160 2.95 10.55 9.57
N ALA A 161 2.25 9.59 8.96
CA ALA A 161 1.16 8.86 9.60
C ALA A 161 1.69 7.89 10.69
N PRO A 162 1.29 8.04 11.97
CA PRO A 162 1.91 7.32 13.09
C PRO A 162 1.64 5.81 13.12
N ARG A 163 0.62 5.37 12.38
CA ARG A 163 0.18 3.96 12.31
C ARG A 163 0.71 3.23 11.07
N ILE A 164 1.51 3.89 10.23
CA ILE A 164 2.08 3.33 9.01
C ILE A 164 3.60 3.24 9.16
N GLY A 165 4.15 2.09 8.76
CA GLY A 165 5.58 1.81 8.75
C GLY A 165 5.98 0.97 7.54
N PHE A 166 7.29 0.91 7.29
CA PHE A 166 7.88 0.21 6.15
C PHE A 166 9.13 -0.54 6.58
N ASP A 167 9.29 -1.80 6.15
CA ASP A 167 10.54 -2.51 6.37
C ASP A 167 11.67 -1.89 5.55
N THR A 168 11.41 -1.49 4.30
CA THR A 168 12.38 -0.78 3.48
C THR A 168 11.73 0.26 2.59
N VAL A 169 12.35 1.44 2.50
CA VAL A 169 12.04 2.44 1.46
C VAL A 169 13.06 2.29 0.33
N TYR A 170 12.58 1.89 -0.84
CA TYR A 170 13.38 1.79 -2.06
C TYR A 170 13.25 3.06 -2.90
N GLN A 171 14.37 3.50 -3.46
CA GLN A 171 14.45 4.64 -4.39
C GLN A 171 15.44 4.34 -5.53
N SER A 172 15.40 5.10 -6.62
CA SER A 172 16.17 4.81 -7.85
C SER A 172 17.68 5.08 -7.79
N GLY A 173 18.19 5.59 -6.67
CA GLY A 173 19.53 6.12 -6.47
C GLY A 173 19.68 7.59 -6.88
N LEU A 174 18.78 8.09 -7.73
CA LEU A 174 18.75 9.47 -8.20
C LEU A 174 17.81 10.29 -7.32
N VAL A 175 18.36 10.90 -6.28
CA VAL A 175 17.61 11.70 -5.31
C VAL A 175 17.83 13.21 -5.52
N GLU A 176 16.78 14.01 -5.34
CA GLU A 176 16.90 15.48 -5.29
C GLU A 176 17.45 15.88 -3.92
N ARG A 177 18.65 16.47 -3.90
CA ARG A 177 19.36 16.93 -2.70
C ARG A 177 18.96 18.36 -2.32
N PRO A 178 19.11 18.75 -1.03
CA PRO A 178 18.69 20.06 -0.53
C PRO A 178 19.29 21.29 -1.23
N ALA A 179 20.48 21.14 -1.83
CA ALA A 179 21.22 22.24 -2.44
C ALA A 179 21.66 21.93 -3.88
N GLY A 180 21.85 22.98 -4.67
CA GLY A 180 22.32 22.92 -6.06
C GLY A 180 21.23 23.14 -7.10
N ASP A 181 21.62 23.39 -8.34
CA ASP A 181 20.73 23.54 -9.49
C ASP A 181 20.91 22.40 -10.50
N LYS A 182 19.87 22.10 -11.29
CA LYS A 182 19.92 21.12 -12.39
C LYS A 182 20.50 19.76 -11.98
N PHE A 183 21.70 19.41 -12.43
CA PHE A 183 22.38 18.16 -12.12
C PHE A 183 23.15 18.21 -10.80
N ALA A 184 23.50 19.40 -10.29
CA ALA A 184 24.18 19.53 -9.00
C ALA A 184 23.30 18.98 -7.86
N LYS A 185 21.99 19.26 -7.89
CA LYS A 185 21.02 18.67 -6.95
C LYS A 185 20.82 17.16 -7.11
N LEU A 186 21.29 16.55 -8.21
CA LEU A 186 21.28 15.11 -8.44
C LEU A 186 22.65 14.47 -8.19
N GLY A 187 23.61 15.20 -7.60
CA GLY A 187 24.93 14.68 -7.25
C GLY A 187 26.04 15.02 -8.25
N GLY A 188 25.74 15.89 -9.21
CA GLY A 188 26.69 16.41 -10.19
C GLY A 188 26.96 15.47 -11.37
N LEU A 189 27.67 15.99 -12.36
CA LEU A 189 28.15 15.23 -13.51
C LEU A 189 29.65 15.03 -13.42
N THR A 190 30.10 13.83 -13.74
CA THR A 190 31.50 13.47 -13.91
C THR A 190 31.74 13.10 -15.36
N THR A 191 32.74 13.72 -15.98
CA THR A 191 33.16 13.38 -17.35
C THR A 191 34.05 12.14 -17.31
N ASP A 192 33.69 11.11 -18.07
CA ASP A 192 34.58 9.99 -18.35
C ASP A 192 35.77 10.46 -19.20
N PRO A 193 37.02 10.35 -18.71
CA PRO A 193 38.18 10.85 -19.42
C PRO A 193 38.49 10.08 -20.71
N ALA A 194 37.99 8.85 -20.88
CA ALA A 194 38.25 8.03 -22.06
C ALA A 194 37.25 8.31 -23.20
N THR A 195 35.98 8.51 -22.87
CA THR A 195 34.91 8.66 -23.86
C THR A 195 34.39 10.10 -23.99
N GLY A 196 34.64 10.95 -22.99
CA GLY A 196 34.06 12.28 -22.89
C GLY A 196 32.58 12.29 -22.49
N ILE A 197 31.98 11.14 -22.16
CA ILE A 197 30.57 11.02 -21.76
C ILE A 197 30.41 11.51 -20.31
N LEU A 198 29.30 12.20 -20.04
CA LEU A 198 28.95 12.69 -18.70
C LEU A 198 28.07 11.68 -17.96
N TYR A 199 28.44 11.35 -16.73
CA TYR A 199 27.72 10.42 -15.87
C TYR A 199 27.38 11.05 -14.52
N ILE A 200 26.23 10.68 -13.96
CA ILE A 200 25.96 10.86 -12.53
C ILE A 200 26.56 9.66 -11.81
N GLN A 201 27.47 9.90 -10.86
CA GLN A 201 28.14 8.83 -10.10
C GLN A 201 27.77 8.84 -8.61
N THR A 202 27.20 9.94 -8.12
CA THR A 202 26.83 10.13 -6.73
C THR A 202 25.39 9.65 -6.50
N LEU A 203 25.20 8.34 -6.45
CA LEU A 203 23.91 7.70 -6.16
C LEU A 203 23.72 7.54 -4.65
N ALA A 204 22.48 7.65 -4.18
CA ALA A 204 22.11 7.20 -2.84
C ALA A 204 21.83 5.70 -2.90
N THR A 205 22.65 4.88 -2.26
CA THR A 205 22.62 3.41 -2.38
C THR A 205 22.10 2.71 -1.14
N LYS A 206 22.26 3.35 0.02
CA LYS A 206 21.96 2.81 1.35
C LYS A 206 21.48 3.90 2.30
N ARG A 207 21.00 3.48 3.47
CA ARG A 207 20.56 4.34 4.57
C ARG A 207 21.53 5.47 4.92
N ASP A 208 22.82 5.19 5.07
CA ASP A 208 23.80 6.24 5.42
C ASP A 208 23.79 7.41 4.42
N ASP A 209 23.56 7.14 3.13
CA ASP A 209 23.52 8.17 2.08
C ASP A 209 22.26 9.05 2.24
N ILE A 210 21.13 8.43 2.59
CA ILE A 210 19.86 9.13 2.87
C ILE A 210 19.99 9.97 4.14
N GLU A 211 20.57 9.44 5.20
CA GLU A 211 20.79 10.17 6.46
C GLU A 211 21.72 11.39 6.26
N ALA A 212 22.77 11.23 5.45
CA ALA A 212 23.70 12.32 5.17
C ALA A 212 23.03 13.51 4.45
N ASP A 213 22.11 13.24 3.53
CA ASP A 213 21.49 14.27 2.70
C ASP A 213 20.17 14.81 3.29
N PHE A 214 19.46 14.05 4.13
CA PHE A 214 18.07 14.34 4.50
C PHE A 214 17.76 14.37 6.01
N SER A 215 18.76 14.32 6.89
CA SER A 215 18.54 14.37 8.35
C SER A 215 18.40 15.78 8.95
N ASP A 216 18.75 16.83 8.20
CA ASP A 216 18.69 18.24 8.62
C ASP A 216 17.69 19.00 7.75
N ASP A 217 16.53 19.34 8.32
CA ASP A 217 15.46 20.06 7.60
C ASP A 217 15.74 21.56 7.42
N THR A 218 16.76 22.11 8.06
CA THR A 218 17.08 23.55 7.99
C THR A 218 17.63 23.97 6.64
N VAL A 219 18.01 23.02 5.78
CA VAL A 219 18.67 23.27 4.48
C VAL A 219 17.81 22.97 3.24
N PHE A 220 16.56 22.49 3.40
CA PHE A 220 15.76 22.00 2.27
C PHE A 220 15.31 23.09 1.28
N GLY A 221 15.16 24.33 1.74
CA GLY A 221 14.73 25.44 0.88
C GLY A 221 13.37 25.19 0.19
N GLN A 222 13.35 25.17 -1.14
CA GLN A 222 12.14 24.99 -1.97
C GLN A 222 12.04 23.61 -2.63
N THR A 223 12.95 22.70 -2.28
CA THR A 223 12.94 21.32 -2.80
C THR A 223 11.74 20.53 -2.26
N ARG A 224 11.40 19.42 -2.93
CA ARG A 224 10.20 18.63 -2.61
C ARG A 224 10.53 17.23 -2.14
N PHE A 225 11.61 16.63 -2.65
CA PHE A 225 12.05 15.32 -2.21
C PHE A 225 12.63 15.28 -0.79
N PRO A 226 13.47 16.25 -0.36
CA PRO A 226 14.08 16.22 0.97
C PRO A 226 13.08 16.18 2.14
N PRO A 227 11.99 16.98 2.17
CA PRO A 227 10.97 16.86 3.21
C PRO A 227 10.32 15.47 3.30
N VAL A 228 10.16 14.76 2.17
CA VAL A 228 9.57 13.41 2.14
C VAL A 228 10.53 12.41 2.78
N MET A 229 11.82 12.47 2.46
CA MET A 229 12.82 11.58 3.07
C MET A 229 13.05 11.90 4.55
N PHE A 230 12.99 13.18 4.93
CA PHE A 230 13.03 13.57 6.35
C PHE A 230 11.85 12.99 7.13
N ALA A 231 10.63 13.02 6.57
CA ALA A 231 9.48 12.37 7.18
C ALA A 231 9.71 10.86 7.34
N ALA A 232 10.26 10.19 6.32
CA ALA A 232 10.61 8.77 6.39
C ALA A 232 11.65 8.49 7.49
N LEU A 233 12.72 9.28 7.58
CA LEU A 233 13.78 9.13 8.58
C LEU A 233 13.27 9.33 10.02
N ASN A 234 12.30 10.22 10.20
CA ASN A 234 11.69 10.50 11.51
C ASN A 234 10.54 9.55 11.87
N ASN A 235 10.12 8.69 10.96
CA ASN A 235 9.18 7.63 11.25
C ASN A 235 9.91 6.42 11.84
N ALA A 236 9.74 6.19 13.15
CA ALA A 236 10.37 5.09 13.87
C ALA A 236 9.97 3.68 13.37
N LYS A 237 8.93 3.56 12.53
CA LYS A 237 8.48 2.32 11.91
C LYS A 237 9.07 2.10 10.51
N VAL A 238 9.84 3.05 9.99
CA VAL A 238 10.67 2.88 8.77
C VAL A 238 12.02 2.31 9.18
N LYS A 239 12.28 1.05 8.81
CA LYS A 239 13.45 0.31 9.31
C LYS A 239 14.69 0.54 8.45
N ASP A 240 14.56 0.59 7.12
CA ASP A 240 15.71 0.66 6.22
C ASP A 240 15.45 1.49 4.95
N PHE A 241 16.53 1.85 4.26
CA PHE A 241 16.53 2.52 2.97
C PHE A 241 17.54 1.88 2.03
N ALA A 242 17.12 1.62 0.79
CA ALA A 242 17.97 1.00 -0.22
C ALA A 242 17.72 1.58 -1.61
N MET A 243 18.71 1.44 -2.49
CA MET A 243 18.49 1.64 -3.92
C MET A 243 17.79 0.43 -4.53
N LEU A 244 16.85 0.67 -5.44
CA LEU A 244 16.28 -0.36 -6.30
C LEU A 244 17.36 -0.79 -7.31
N SER A 245 17.89 -2.02 -7.17
CA SER A 245 18.96 -2.58 -8.01
C SER A 245 18.59 -3.90 -8.66
#